data_AF-A0A7Y2N803-F1
#
_entry.id   AF-A0A7Y2N803-F1
#
_cell.length_a   1.000
_cell.length_b   1.000
_cell.length_c   1.000
_cell.angle_alpha   90.00
_cell.angle_beta   90.00
_cell.angle_gamma   90.00
#
_symmetry.space_group_name_H-M   'P 1'
#
loop_
_entity.id
_entity.type
_entity.pdbx_description
1 polymer ?
#
loop_
_entity_poly.entity_id
_entity_poly.type
_entity_poly.pdbx_seq_one_letter_code
_entity_poly.pdbx_strand_id
1 'polypeptide(L)' 'MSEDWIRVGVNGYGGIGKRVADAGRLQDDMKLVGEDYELQCPPDGGASWRAIGVRS' A
#
# COMPACT_ATOMS: atom_id res chain seq x y z
N MET A 1 11.38 0.18 -20.63
CA MET A 1 10.15 0.76 -20.05
C MET A 1 10.45 0.92 -18.58
N SER A 2 10.33 2.14 -18.03
CA SER A 2 10.39 2.31 -16.58
C SER A 2 9.06 1.76 -16.08
N GLU A 3 9.06 0.53 -15.55
CA GLU A 3 7.90 0.05 -14.80
C GLU A 3 7.87 0.90 -13.53
N ASP A 4 7.11 2.00 -13.55
CA ASP A 4 6.86 2.84 -12.38
C ASP A 4 5.74 2.20 -11.55
N TRP A 5 6.06 1.08 -10.90
CA TRP A 5 5.16 0.41 -9.97
C TRP A 5 4.95 1.26 -8.73
N ILE A 6 3.69 1.53 -8.40
CA ILE A 6 3.33 2.33 -7.23
C ILE A 6 3.33 1.41 -6.00
N ARG A 7 4.18 1.76 -5.04
CA ARG A 7 4.23 1.07 -3.75
C ARG A 7 3.14 1.61 -2.84
N VAL A 8 2.26 0.73 -2.40
CA VAL A 8 1.08 1.09 -1.60
C VAL A 8 1.11 0.38 -0.25
N GLY A 9 0.87 1.13 0.82
CA GLY A 9 0.63 0.59 2.15
C GLY A 9 -0.82 0.86 2.58
N VAL A 10 -1.47 -0.14 3.19
CA VAL A 10 -2.80 0.02 3.78
C VAL A 10 -2.72 0.15 5.30
N ASN A 11 -3.00 1.34 5.82
CA ASN A 11 -3.02 1.61 7.26
C ASN A 11 -4.40 1.30 7.83
N GLY A 12 -4.47 0.26 8.67
CA GLY A 12 -5.69 -0.27 9.27
C GLY A 12 -6.35 -1.39 8.45
N TYR A 13 -6.24 -2.63 8.92
CA TYR A 13 -6.73 -3.83 8.21
C TYR A 13 -8.13 -4.31 8.63
N GLY A 14 -9.02 -3.35 8.90
CA GLY A 14 -10.44 -3.62 9.11
C GLY A 14 -11.16 -4.07 7.83
N GLY A 15 -12.50 -4.07 7.84
CA GLY A 15 -13.28 -4.51 6.67
C GLY A 15 -12.96 -3.71 5.39
N ILE A 16 -12.71 -2.40 5.48
CA ILE A 16 -12.34 -1.60 4.31
C ILE A 16 -10.86 -1.79 3.95
N GLY A 17 -9.95 -1.86 4.93
CA GLY A 17 -8.53 -2.12 4.69
C GLY A 17 -8.28 -3.40 3.90
N LYS A 18 -8.97 -4.50 4.25
CA LYS A 18 -8.93 -5.76 3.49
C LYS A 18 -9.32 -5.58 2.02
N ARG A 19 -10.36 -4.80 1.74
CA ARG A 19 -10.83 -4.55 0.37
C ARG A 19 -9.85 -3.69 -0.43
N VAL A 20 -9.24 -2.70 0.19
CA VAL A 20 -8.21 -1.86 -0.45
C VAL A 20 -6.96 -2.70 -0.76
N ALA A 21 -6.56 -3.56 0.17
CA ALA A 21 -5.42 -4.45 -0.03
C ALA A 21 -5.68 -5.53 -1.09
N ASP A 22 -6.91 -6.03 -1.19
CA ASP A 22 -7.32 -6.95 -2.25
C ASP A 22 -7.31 -6.26 -3.62
N ALA A 23 -7.90 -5.05 -3.71
CA ALA A 23 -7.88 -4.24 -4.92
C ALA A 23 -6.47 -3.88 -5.39
N GLY A 24 -5.57 -3.53 -4.47
CA GLY A 24 -4.17 -3.24 -4.78
C GLY A 24 -3.37 -4.45 -5.26
N ARG A 25 -3.74 -5.67 -4.86
CA ARG A 25 -3.14 -6.92 -5.37
C ARG A 25 -3.61 -7.29 -6.77
N LEU A 26 -4.76 -6.78 -7.20
CA LEU A 26 -5.35 -7.03 -8.51
C LEU A 26 -4.88 -6.04 -9.60
N GLN A 27 -4.20 -4.95 -9.22
CA GLN A 27 -3.72 -3.95 -10.16
C GLN A 27 -2.27 -4.24 -10.56
N ASP A 28 -2.01 -4.35 -11.87
CA ASP A 28 -0.68 -4.67 -12.42
C ASP A 28 0.37 -3.57 -12.18
N ASP A 29 -0.08 -2.33 -11.92
CA ASP A 29 0.77 -1.16 -11.67
C ASP A 29 1.02 -0.89 -10.19
N MET A 30 0.49 -1.72 -9.28
CA MET A 30 0.60 -1.51 -7.83
C MET A 30 1.22 -2.69 -7.10
N LYS A 31 2.00 -2.41 -6.07
CA LYS A 31 2.54 -3.43 -5.15
C LYS A 31 2.25 -3.07 -3.71
N LEU A 32 1.53 -3.95 -3.03
CA LEU A 32 1.26 -3.83 -1.60
C LEU A 32 2.54 -4.14 -0.81
N VAL A 33 3.03 -3.15 -0.06
CA VAL A 33 4.28 -3.26 0.74
C VAL A 33 4.03 -3.52 2.23
N GLY A 34 2.79 -3.36 2.72
CA GLY A 34 2.42 -3.65 4.10
C GLY A 34 0.95 -3.36 4.41
N GLU A 35 0.44 -3.99 5.46
CA GLU A 35 -0.94 -3.90 5.94
C GLU A 35 -0.95 -3.83 7.48
N ASP A 36 -0.81 -2.62 8.06
CA ASP A 36 -0.91 -2.40 9.51
C ASP A 36 -1.09 -0.90 9.85
N TYR A 37 -1.62 -0.60 11.05
CA TYR A 37 -1.71 0.78 11.59
C TYR A 37 -0.35 1.45 11.74
N GLU A 38 0.71 0.66 11.74
CA GLU A 38 2.10 1.08 11.82
C GLU A 38 2.82 0.83 10.48
N LEU A 39 2.20 1.21 9.37
CA LEU A 39 2.93 1.45 8.12
C LEU A 39 3.93 2.59 8.32
N GLN A 40 5.07 2.26 8.91
CA GLN A 40 6.25 3.08 8.86
C GLN A 40 6.86 2.95 7.47
N CYS A 41 7.46 4.06 7.03
CA CYS A 41 8.25 4.16 5.82
C CYS A 41 9.07 2.87 5.57
N PRO A 42 8.96 2.23 4.39
CA PRO A 42 9.76 1.03 4.12
C PRO A 42 11.26 1.33 4.30
N PRO A 43 12.04 0.38 4.84
CA PRO A 43 13.41 0.60 5.34
C PRO A 43 14.40 1.09 4.27
N ASP A 44 14.03 0.96 3.00
CA ASP A 44 14.77 1.38 1.82
C ASP A 44 14.76 2.89 1.56
N GLY A 45 14.04 3.70 2.36
CA GLY A 45 14.31 5.15 2.52
C GLY A 45 14.27 6.01 1.24
N GLY A 46 13.79 5.48 0.11
CA GLY A 46 13.92 6.10 -1.20
C GLY A 46 12.72 5.83 -2.10
N ALA A 47 12.28 6.90 -2.78
CA ALA A 47 11.26 6.96 -3.83
C ALA A 47 9.80 6.76 -3.38
N SER A 48 9.08 7.88 -3.28
CA SER A 48 7.62 8.07 -3.44
C SER A 48 6.73 6.84 -3.25
N TRP A 49 6.49 6.42 -2.01
CA TRP A 49 5.41 5.48 -1.69
C TRP A 49 4.13 6.26 -1.34
N ARG A 50 2.97 5.70 -1.68
CA ARG A 50 1.66 6.30 -1.35
C ARG A 50 0.97 5.44 -0.29
N ALA A 51 0.79 6.00 0.89
CA ALA A 51 -0.02 5.38 1.94
C ALA A 51 -1.51 5.63 1.68
N ILE A 52 -2.33 4.58 1.72
CA ILE A 52 -3.78 4.71 1.78
C ILE A 52 -4.20 4.49 3.22
N GLY A 53 -4.51 5.59 3.92
CA GLY A 53 -5.08 5.56 5.25
C GLY A 53 -6.58 5.35 5.19
N VAL A 54 -7.06 4.24 5.75
CA VAL A 54 -8.49 3.92 5.79
C VAL A 54 -8.94 3.96 7.25
N ARG A 55 -9.58 5.06 7.66
CA ARG A 55 -10.26 5.12 8.95
C ARG A 55 -11.71 4.69 8.76
N SER A 56 -12.14 3.71 9.55
CA SER A 56 -13.55 3.33 9.72
C SER A 56 -14.33 4.44 10.40
#